data_AF-A0A2P7TSY6-F1
#
_entry.id   AF-A0A2P7TSY6-F1
#
_cell.length_a   1.000
_cell.length_b   1.000
_cell.length_c   1.000
_cell.angle_alpha   90.00
_cell.angle_beta   90.00
_cell.angle_gamma   90.00
#
_symmetry.space_group_name_H-M   'P 1'
#
loop_
_entity.id
_entity.type
_entity.pdbx_description
1 polymer ?
#
loop_
_entity_poly.entity_id
_entity_poly.type
_entity_poly.pdbx_seq_one_letter_code
_entity_poly.pdbx_strand_id
1 'polypeptide(L)'
;MELTIYTAAFLLVLSKFLDCWTTSLRITHLEQEKNPLARFLMRKIGIQTTIWFIFAFTTALVLLTVFSALAPHTGQAVQWAFVLLAAVISVVQFAVAYTNYYGKLNPITRFMLKRYKRWNG
;
A
#
# COMPACT_ATOMS: atom_id res chain seq x y z
N MET A 1 -4.53 18.56 -14.91
CA MET A 1 -3.52 17.55 -14.53
C MET A 1 -3.25 17.56 -13.03
N GLU A 2 -3.02 18.72 -12.43
CA GLU A 2 -2.79 18.84 -10.98
C GLU A 2 -3.90 18.22 -10.12
N LEU A 3 -5.17 18.56 -10.42
CA LEU A 3 -6.32 17.94 -9.75
C LEU A 3 -6.29 16.41 -9.83
N THR A 4 -5.95 15.86 -11.00
CA THR A 4 -5.84 14.41 -11.22
C THR A 4 -4.73 13.79 -10.37
N ILE A 5 -3.58 14.45 -10.28
CA ILE A 5 -2.45 14.02 -9.43
C ILE A 5 -2.86 14.03 -7.96
N TYR A 6 -3.53 15.10 -7.50
CA TYR A 6 -4.01 15.18 -6.12
C TYR A 6 -5.07 14.12 -5.81
N THR A 7 -6.03 13.88 -6.71
CA THR A 7 -7.02 12.82 -6.54
C THR A 7 -6.36 11.44 -6.49
N ALA A 8 -5.40 11.17 -7.39
CA ALA A 8 -4.66 9.91 -7.41
C ALA A 8 -3.85 9.72 -6.11
N ALA A 9 -3.17 10.76 -5.64
CA ALA A 9 -2.41 10.71 -4.38
C ALA A 9 -3.33 10.53 -3.17
N PHE A 10 -4.49 11.21 -3.15
CA PHE A 10 -5.49 11.05 -2.09
C PHE A 10 -5.99 9.60 -2.03
N LEU A 11 -6.38 9.02 -3.18
CA LEU A 11 -6.81 7.63 -3.25
C LEU A 11 -5.71 6.66 -2.82
N LEU A 12 -4.45 6.95 -3.16
CA LEU A 12 -3.29 6.14 -2.77
C LEU A 12 -3.01 6.19 -1.26
N VAL A 13 -3.10 7.36 -0.64
CA VAL A 13 -2.94 7.50 0.81
C VAL A 13 -4.14 6.87 1.53
N LEU A 14 -5.37 7.07 1.04
CA LEU A 14 -6.57 6.48 1.62
C LEU A 14 -6.55 4.95 1.53
N SER A 15 -6.18 4.37 0.38
CA SER A 15 -6.04 2.92 0.24
C SER A 15 -4.97 2.36 1.16
N LYS A 16 -3.84 3.07 1.31
CA LYS A 16 -2.78 2.65 2.21
C LYS A 16 -3.18 2.76 3.68
N PHE A 17 -3.96 3.77 4.05
CA PHE A 17 -4.53 3.92 5.37
C PHE A 17 -5.44 2.74 5.71
N LEU A 18 -6.39 2.38 4.82
CA LEU A 18 -7.28 1.25 5.04
C LEU A 18 -6.53 -0.08 5.09
N ASP A 19 -5.52 -0.27 4.24
CA ASP A 19 -4.64 -1.43 4.27
C ASP A 19 -3.95 -1.57 5.64
N CYS A 20 -3.32 -0.50 6.14
CA CYS A 20 -2.67 -0.49 7.45
C CYS A 20 -3.66 -0.66 8.62
N TRP A 21 -4.82 0.01 8.59
CA TRP A 21 -5.86 -0.17 9.60
C TRP A 21 -6.34 -1.62 9.63
N THR A 22 -6.76 -2.16 8.50
CA THR A 22 -7.29 -3.53 8.47
C THR A 22 -6.22 -4.55 8.86
N THR A 23 -4.96 -4.28 8.53
CA THR A 23 -3.81 -5.06 9.02
C THR A 23 -3.64 -4.94 10.54
N SER A 24 -3.81 -3.75 11.11
CA SER A 24 -3.67 -3.53 12.56
C SER A 24 -4.74 -4.22 13.39
N LEU A 25 -5.93 -4.42 12.81
CA LEU A 25 -6.98 -5.25 13.39
C LEU A 25 -6.74 -6.75 13.21
N ARG A 26 -6.11 -7.14 12.09
CA ARG A 26 -5.96 -8.55 11.70
C ARG A 26 -4.72 -9.22 12.30
N ILE A 27 -3.60 -8.49 12.37
CA ILE A 27 -2.32 -8.99 12.86
C ILE A 27 -2.20 -8.65 14.34
N THR A 28 -2.42 -9.65 15.19
CA THR A 28 -2.25 -9.56 16.65
C THR A 28 -0.99 -10.28 17.12
N HIS A 29 -0.46 -11.21 16.34
CA HIS A 29 0.71 -12.01 16.68
C HIS A 29 1.75 -12.00 15.56
N LEU A 30 3.04 -12.01 15.93
CA LEU A 30 4.17 -11.97 14.98
C LEU A 30 4.19 -13.15 14.00
N GLU A 31 3.62 -14.28 14.38
CA GLU A 31 3.56 -15.51 13.56
C GLU A 31 2.65 -15.37 12.34
N GLN A 32 1.72 -14.41 12.37
CA GLN A 32 0.81 -14.12 11.26
C GLN A 32 1.51 -13.35 10.12
N GLU A 33 2.61 -12.65 10.43
CA GLU A 33 3.40 -11.90 9.47
C GLU A 33 4.43 -12.80 8.78
N LYS A 34 4.28 -12.95 7.45
CA LYS A 34 5.17 -13.79 6.64
C LYS A 34 6.42 -13.07 6.17
N ASN A 35 6.41 -11.74 6.13
CA ASN A 35 7.56 -10.97 5.69
C ASN A 35 8.62 -10.93 6.81
N PRO A 36 9.84 -11.50 6.60
CA PRO A 36 10.86 -11.57 7.63
C PRO A 36 11.33 -10.18 8.08
N LEU A 37 11.37 -9.19 7.19
CA LEU A 37 11.74 -7.81 7.51
C LEU A 37 10.67 -7.14 8.36
N ALA A 38 9.39 -7.27 7.98
CA ALA A 38 8.28 -6.72 8.75
C ALA A 38 8.23 -7.36 10.14
N ARG A 39 8.39 -8.68 10.23
CA ARG A 39 8.43 -9.41 11.50
C ARG A 39 9.59 -8.98 12.39
N PHE A 40 10.78 -8.74 11.82
CA PHE A 40 11.93 -8.23 12.57
C PHE A 40 11.64 -6.85 13.19
N LEU A 41 11.08 -5.93 12.40
CA LEU A 41 10.68 -4.60 12.87
C LEU A 41 9.60 -4.69 13.95
N MET A 42 8.54 -5.47 13.71
CA MET A 42 7.45 -5.68 14.67
C MET A 42 7.95 -6.28 15.99
N ARG A 43 8.96 -7.14 15.96
CA ARG A 43 9.60 -7.68 17.18
C ARG A 43 10.38 -6.62 17.95
N LYS A 44 11.01 -5.67 17.26
CA LYS A 44 11.89 -4.66 17.88
C LYS A 44 11.12 -3.49 18.49
N ILE A 45 10.09 -2.99 17.81
CA ILE A 45 9.39 -1.75 18.20
C ILE A 45 7.88 -1.94 18.42
N GLY A 46 7.36 -3.17 18.26
CA GLY A 46 5.95 -3.50 18.44
C GLY A 46 5.16 -3.52 17.12
N ILE A 47 4.13 -4.38 17.07
CA ILE A 47 3.30 -4.60 15.88
C ILE A 47 2.59 -3.30 15.45
N GLN A 48 1.83 -2.69 16.36
CA GLN A 48 1.03 -1.48 16.09
C GLN A 48 1.93 -0.32 15.67
N THR A 49 3.02 -0.07 16.40
CA THR A 49 4.00 0.97 16.07
C THR A 49 4.59 0.78 14.67
N THR A 50 4.96 -0.46 14.32
CA THR A 50 5.52 -0.76 12.99
C THR A 50 4.53 -0.50 11.87
N ILE A 51 3.25 -0.88 12.05
CA ILE A 51 2.21 -0.68 11.04
C ILE A 51 1.99 0.82 10.77
N TRP A 52 1.84 1.62 11.82
CA TRP A 52 1.64 3.06 11.70
C TRP A 52 2.89 3.80 11.22
N PHE A 53 4.08 3.32 11.59
CA PHE A 53 5.34 3.83 11.06
C PHE A 53 5.43 3.60 9.55
N ILE A 54 5.11 2.39 9.06
CA ILE A 54 5.07 2.09 7.62
C ILE A 54 4.07 2.99 6.92
N PHE A 55 2.87 3.19 7.48
CA PHE A 55 1.89 4.13 6.93
C PHE A 55 2.48 5.53 6.79
N ALA A 56 2.99 6.11 7.89
CA ALA A 56 3.57 7.45 7.89
C ALA A 56 4.72 7.60 6.89
N PHE A 57 5.64 6.61 6.86
CA PHE A 57 6.75 6.58 5.93
C PHE A 57 6.28 6.54 4.46
N THR A 58 5.31 5.67 4.14
CA THR A 58 4.75 5.60 2.79
C THR A 58 4.03 6.88 2.38
N THR A 59 3.29 7.52 3.29
CA THR A 59 2.63 8.80 3.03
C THR A 59 3.65 9.89 2.75
N ALA A 60 4.76 9.95 3.47
CA ALA A 60 5.85 10.89 3.20
C ALA A 60 6.46 10.68 1.80
N LEU A 61 6.67 9.42 1.39
CA LEU A 61 7.11 9.10 0.03
C LEU A 61 6.09 9.53 -1.03
N VAL A 62 4.80 9.33 -0.79
CA VAL A 62 3.75 9.81 -1.71
C VAL A 62 3.81 11.33 -1.84
N LEU A 63 3.92 12.08 -0.73
CA LEU A 63 4.05 13.54 -0.77
C LEU A 63 5.28 13.99 -1.56
N LEU A 64 6.42 13.33 -1.37
CA LEU A 64 7.64 13.61 -2.13
C LEU A 64 7.45 13.35 -3.63
N THR A 65 6.83 12.22 -3.99
CA THR A 65 6.56 11.91 -5.41
C THR A 65 5.54 12.85 -6.05
N VAL A 66 4.53 13.32 -5.31
CA VAL A 66 3.60 14.37 -5.78
C VAL A 66 4.34 15.68 -6.01
N PHE A 67 5.20 16.08 -5.08
CA PHE A 67 6.03 17.27 -5.22
C PHE A 67 6.91 17.19 -6.48
N SER A 68 7.55 16.05 -6.73
CA SER A 68 8.31 15.82 -7.96
C SER A 68 7.44 15.80 -9.21
N ALA A 69 6.24 15.21 -9.16
CA ALA A 69 5.32 15.14 -10.31
C ALA A 69 4.78 16.52 -10.74
N LEU A 70 4.66 17.45 -9.79
CA LEU A 70 4.18 18.82 -10.02
C LEU A 70 5.31 19.83 -10.30
N ALA A 71 6.58 19.39 -10.27
CA ALA A 71 7.69 20.29 -10.54
C ALA A 71 7.62 20.88 -11.97
N PRO A 72 8.00 22.16 -12.19
CA PRO A 72 7.81 22.85 -13.48
C PRO A 72 8.47 22.18 -14.69
N HIS A 73 9.52 21.39 -14.48
CA HIS A 73 10.26 20.69 -15.54
C HIS A 73 9.79 19.25 -15.77
N THR A 74 8.77 18.80 -15.04
CA THR A 74 8.29 17.43 -15.14
C THR A 74 7.44 17.25 -16.39
N GLY A 75 7.89 16.37 -17.29
CA GLY A 75 7.15 16.06 -18.51
C GLY A 75 5.82 15.36 -18.24
N GLN A 76 4.84 15.59 -19.12
CA GLN A 76 3.48 15.06 -19.01
C GLN A 76 3.44 13.52 -18.94
N ALA A 77 4.41 12.84 -19.57
CA ALA A 77 4.54 11.39 -19.50
C ALA A 77 4.78 10.88 -18.07
N VAL A 78 5.60 11.58 -17.28
CA VAL A 78 5.89 11.21 -15.87
C VAL A 78 4.65 11.42 -15.01
N GLN A 79 3.89 12.49 -15.24
CA GLN A 79 2.64 12.77 -14.54
C GLN A 79 1.59 11.68 -14.81
N TRP A 80 1.43 11.26 -16.07
CA TRP A 80 0.55 10.15 -16.42
C TRP A 80 1.01 8.82 -15.83
N ALA A 81 2.33 8.55 -15.85
CA ALA A 81 2.88 7.35 -15.22
C ALA A 81 2.58 7.32 -13.72
N PHE A 82 2.74 8.45 -13.02
CA PHE A 82 2.35 8.58 -11.61
C PHE A 82 0.87 8.25 -11.40
N VAL A 83 -0.03 8.88 -12.16
CA VAL A 83 -1.49 8.69 -12.02
C VAL A 83 -1.88 7.23 -12.27
N LEU A 84 -1.35 6.60 -13.32
CA LEU A 84 -1.65 5.21 -13.65
C LEU A 84 -1.13 4.24 -12.58
N LEU A 85 0.12 4.43 -12.12
CA LEU A 85 0.68 3.60 -11.06
C LEU A 85 -0.07 3.77 -9.75
N ALA A 86 -0.38 5.02 -9.35
CA ALA A 86 -1.17 5.30 -8.16
C ALA A 86 -2.53 4.61 -8.22
N ALA A 87 -3.24 4.69 -9.35
CA ALA A 87 -4.52 4.04 -9.54
C ALA A 87 -4.43 2.51 -9.41
N VAL A 88 -3.46 1.87 -10.08
CA VAL A 88 -3.26 0.41 -10.01
C VAL A 88 -2.92 -0.03 -8.58
N ILE A 89 -2.00 0.68 -7.91
CA ILE A 89 -1.60 0.37 -6.54
C ILE A 89 -2.79 0.53 -5.58
N SER A 90 -3.57 1.61 -5.72
CA SER A 90 -4.77 1.83 -4.91
C SER A 90 -5.78 0.70 -5.04
N VAL A 91 -6.08 0.24 -6.26
CA VAL A 91 -7.01 -0.87 -6.49
C VAL A 91 -6.55 -2.14 -5.78
N VAL A 92 -5.27 -2.47 -5.90
CA VAL A 92 -4.70 -3.64 -5.21
C VAL A 92 -4.77 -3.47 -3.69
N GLN A 93 -4.41 -2.30 -3.17
CA GLN A 93 -4.45 -2.01 -1.73
C GLN A 93 -5.88 -2.05 -1.17
N PHE A 94 -6.87 -1.50 -1.87
CA PHE A 94 -8.28 -1.64 -1.47
C PHE A 94 -8.73 -3.10 -1.47
N ALA A 95 -8.31 -3.89 -2.46
CA ALA A 95 -8.62 -5.31 -2.51
C ALA A 95 -7.98 -6.09 -1.34
N VAL A 96 -6.76 -5.74 -0.95
CA VAL A 96 -6.09 -6.32 0.22
C VAL A 96 -6.80 -5.88 1.50
N ALA A 97 -7.12 -4.60 1.67
CA ALA A 97 -7.82 -4.09 2.85
C ALA A 97 -9.18 -4.77 3.04
N TYR A 98 -9.96 -4.93 1.97
CA TYR A 98 -11.21 -5.67 1.99
C TYR A 98 -11.02 -7.12 2.46
N THR A 99 -9.99 -7.79 1.91
CA THR A 99 -9.66 -9.18 2.27
C THR A 99 -9.25 -9.28 3.74
N ASN A 100 -8.46 -8.32 4.25
CA ASN A 100 -8.02 -8.28 5.64
C ASN A 100 -9.19 -8.07 6.60
N TYR A 101 -10.13 -7.19 6.26
CA TYR A 101 -11.28 -6.88 7.09
C TYR A 101 -12.29 -8.04 7.17
N TYR A 102 -12.68 -8.62 6.03
CA TYR A 102 -13.71 -9.67 5.98
C TYR A 102 -13.14 -11.09 6.10
N GLY A 103 -11.83 -11.28 5.97
CA GLY A 103 -11.18 -12.59 5.95
C GLY A 103 -11.50 -13.45 4.71
N LYS A 104 -12.18 -12.90 3.70
CA LYS A 104 -12.57 -13.59 2.47
C LYS A 104 -11.73 -13.11 1.29
N LEU A 105 -11.18 -14.06 0.51
CA LEU A 105 -10.41 -13.75 -0.69
C LEU A 105 -11.30 -13.23 -1.81
N ASN A 106 -10.94 -12.07 -2.39
CA ASN A 106 -11.54 -11.56 -3.61
C ASN A 106 -10.75 -12.02 -4.86
N PRO A 107 -11.25 -11.78 -6.08
CA PRO A 107 -10.58 -12.23 -7.30
C PRO A 107 -9.14 -11.71 -7.43
N ILE A 108 -8.87 -10.47 -7.03
CA ILE A 108 -7.55 -9.84 -7.11
C ILE A 108 -6.58 -10.52 -6.13
N THR A 109 -6.94 -10.65 -4.86
CA THR A 109 -6.07 -11.29 -3.86
C THR A 109 -5.90 -12.78 -4.12
N ARG A 110 -6.93 -13.46 -4.64
CA ARG A 110 -6.83 -14.86 -5.09
C ARG A 110 -5.85 -15.01 -6.25
N PHE A 111 -5.88 -14.11 -7.23
CA PHE A 111 -4.94 -14.09 -8.34
C PHE A 111 -3.50 -13.90 -7.86
N MET A 112 -3.26 -12.93 -6.97
CA MET A 112 -1.94 -12.68 -6.39
C MET A 112 -1.41 -13.89 -5.62
N LEU A 113 -2.23 -14.52 -4.77
CA LEU A 113 -1.84 -15.71 -4.02
C LEU A 113 -1.51 -16.90 -4.93
N LYS A 114 -2.28 -17.11 -6.00
CA LYS A 114 -2.01 -18.17 -6.99
C LYS A 114 -0.66 -17.95 -7.66
N ARG A 115 -0.31 -16.70 -7.97
CA ARG A 115 0.99 -16.36 -8.58
C ARG A 115 2.15 -16.55 -7.61
N TYR A 116 1.99 -16.13 -6.34
CA TYR A 116 2.97 -16.33 -5.29
C TYR A 116 3.26 -17.81 -5.02
N LYS A 117 2.21 -18.64 -4.88
CA LYS A 117 2.38 -20.09 -4.69
C LYS A 117 3.12 -20.78 -5.84
N ARG A 118 2.93 -20.32 -7.08
CA ARG A 118 3.64 -20.83 -8.27
C ARG A 118 5.12 -20.42 -8.32
N TRP A 119 5.50 -19.36 -7.59
CA TRP A 119 6.89 -18.89 -7.53
C TRP A 119 7.68 -19.53 -6.39
N ASN A 120 7.01 -19.93 -5.31
CA ASN A 120 7.63 -20.52 -4.12
C ASN A 120 7.41 -22.04 -4.01
N GLY A 121 6.77 -22.68 -4.99
CA GLY A 121 6.62 -24.13 -5.10
C GLY A 121 7.23 -24.60 -6.40
#